data_AF-A0A438GRR6-F1
#
_entry.id   AF-A0A438GRR6-F1
#
_cell.length_a   1.000
_cell.length_b   1.000
_cell.length_c   1.000
_cell.angle_alpha   90.00
_cell.angle_beta   90.00
_cell.angle_gamma   90.00
#
_symmetry.space_group_name_H-M   'P 1'
#
loop_
_entity.id
_entity.type
_entity.pdbx_description
1 polymer ?
#
loop_
_entity_poly.entity_id
_entity_poly.type
_entity_poly.pdbx_seq_one_letter_code
_entity_poly.pdbx_strand_id
1 'polypeptide(L)'
;MTLAACDAIPLLRFVDKGLNDQDLVSLVGSHTIGTSVCQFFKDRLYNFNTTTGNGVDPSIDPAFIPQLQALCPQNGDASWRVALDTSTPTPSTPLS
;
A
#
# COMPACT_ATOMS: atom_id res chain seq x y z
N MET A 1 -7.70 -18.50 14.67
CA MET A 1 -6.81 -17.90 13.65
C MET A 1 -7.57 -17.84 12.33
N THR A 2 -8.57 -16.97 12.23
CA THR A 2 -9.38 -16.83 11.03
C THR A 2 -8.95 -15.57 10.32
N LEU A 3 -8.42 -15.74 9.10
CA LEU A 3 -7.94 -14.70 8.20
C LEU A 3 -9.05 -13.76 7.69
N ALA A 4 -10.31 -13.97 8.10
CA ALA A 4 -11.48 -13.26 7.62
C ALA A 4 -11.66 -11.84 8.20
N ALA A 5 -10.86 -11.44 9.21
CA ALA A 5 -10.99 -10.11 9.81
C ALA A 5 -10.36 -8.99 8.97
N CYS A 6 -9.35 -9.29 8.15
CA CYS A 6 -8.67 -8.28 7.33
C CYS A 6 -9.46 -7.90 6.06
N ASP A 7 -10.23 -8.83 5.49
CA ASP A 7 -11.05 -8.59 4.29
C ASP A 7 -12.40 -7.93 4.61
N ALA A 8 -12.85 -8.05 5.86
CA ALA A 8 -14.14 -7.50 6.29
C ALA A 8 -14.10 -5.99 6.53
N ILE A 9 -12.96 -5.40 6.91
CA ILE A 9 -12.89 -3.96 7.23
C ILE A 9 -13.19 -3.08 6.00
N PRO A 10 -12.60 -3.33 4.82
CA PRO A 10 -12.96 -2.60 3.60
C PRO A 10 -14.43 -2.82 3.25
N LEU A 11 -14.93 -4.06 3.33
CA LEU A 11 -16.30 -4.39 2.97
C LEU A 11 -17.34 -3.73 3.87
N LEU A 12 -17.13 -3.69 5.20
CA LEU A 12 -18.04 -3.01 6.13
C LEU A 12 -18.21 -1.52 5.78
N ARG A 13 -17.10 -0.84 5.46
CA ARG A 13 -17.13 0.58 5.07
C ARG A 13 -17.83 0.82 3.73
N PHE A 14 -17.79 -0.15 2.82
CA PHE A 14 -18.46 -0.07 1.52
C PHE A 14 -19.96 -0.38 1.65
N VAL A 15 -20.33 -1.37 2.46
CA VAL A 15 -21.73 -1.70 2.79
C VAL A 15 -22.43 -0.51 3.46
N ASP A 16 -21.74 0.22 4.34
CA ASP A 16 -22.26 1.48 4.93
C ASP A 16 -22.59 2.57 3.87
N LYS A 17 -22.04 2.43 2.65
CA LYS A 17 -22.31 3.30 1.49
C LYS A 17 -23.24 2.67 0.47
N GLY A 18 -23.83 1.51 0.78
CA GLY A 18 -24.67 0.75 -0.14
C GLY A 18 -23.91 0.08 -1.28
N LEU A 19 -22.59 -0.08 -1.14
CA LEU A 19 -21.72 -0.72 -2.11
C LEU A 19 -21.46 -2.18 -1.71
N ASN A 20 -21.33 -3.05 -2.71
CA ASN A 20 -21.07 -4.49 -2.52
C ASN A 20 -19.62 -4.87 -2.86
N ASP A 21 -19.30 -6.15 -2.74
CA ASP A 21 -17.97 -6.70 -3.02
C ASP A 21 -17.48 -6.42 -4.46
N GLN A 22 -18.40 -6.42 -5.43
CA GLN A 22 -18.08 -6.11 -6.83
C GLN A 22 -17.70 -4.62 -6.98
N ASP A 23 -18.39 -3.73 -6.27
CA ASP A 23 -18.06 -2.31 -6.23
C ASP A 23 -16.69 -2.09 -5.57
N LEU A 24 -16.38 -2.82 -4.48
CA LEU A 24 -15.06 -2.77 -3.85
C LEU A 24 -13.96 -3.11 -4.87
N VAL A 25 -14.07 -4.26 -5.54
CA VAL A 25 -13.06 -4.70 -6.54
C VAL A 25 -12.95 -3.70 -7.70
N SER A 26 -14.07 -3.11 -8.12
CA SER A 26 -14.06 -2.12 -9.20
C SER A 26 -13.38 -0.82 -8.77
N LEU A 27 -13.60 -0.36 -7.54
CA LEU A 27 -13.04 0.91 -7.04
C LEU A 27 -11.56 0.81 -6.67
N VAL A 28 -11.06 -0.34 -6.22
CA VAL A 28 -9.61 -0.51 -5.95
C VAL A 28 -8.77 -0.42 -7.22
N GLY A 29 -9.36 -0.64 -8.40
CA GLY A 29 -8.70 -0.42 -9.69
C GLY A 29 -8.22 1.04 -9.90
N SER A 30 -8.77 2.01 -9.17
CA SER A 30 -8.29 3.41 -9.21
C SER A 30 -6.83 3.56 -8.77
N HIS A 31 -6.27 2.59 -8.03
CA HIS A 31 -4.87 2.57 -7.66
C HIS A 31 -3.91 2.35 -8.84
N THR A 32 -4.37 1.92 -10.03
CA THR A 32 -3.52 1.78 -11.22
C THR A 32 -2.95 3.11 -11.73
N ILE A 33 -3.68 4.21 -11.58
CA ILE A 33 -3.25 5.54 -12.10
C ILE A 33 -2.74 6.45 -10.96
N GLY A 34 -3.02 6.09 -9.71
CA GLY A 34 -2.80 6.94 -8.54
C GLY A 34 -1.35 6.98 -8.02
N THR A 35 -1.07 7.98 -7.20
CA THR A 35 0.14 8.03 -6.37
C THR A 35 -0.20 7.92 -4.89
N SER A 36 0.72 7.37 -4.11
CA SER A 36 0.65 7.36 -2.65
C SER A 36 1.92 7.95 -2.06
N VAL A 37 1.81 8.53 -0.86
CA VAL A 37 2.99 8.99 -0.12
C VAL A 37 3.60 7.84 0.66
N CYS A 38 4.94 7.80 0.73
CA CYS A 38 5.70 6.73 1.36
C CYS A 38 5.20 6.39 2.78
N GLN A 39 4.75 7.38 3.56
CA GLN A 39 4.22 7.16 4.91
C GLN A 39 3.12 6.06 5.00
N PHE A 40 2.33 5.85 3.95
CA PHE A 40 1.19 4.91 4.01
C PHE A 40 1.60 3.44 3.96
N PHE A 41 2.80 3.12 3.49
CA PHE A 41 3.25 1.73 3.36
C PHE A 41 4.69 1.48 3.84
N LYS A 42 5.42 2.51 4.26
CA LYS A 42 6.79 2.41 4.78
C LYS A 42 6.91 1.45 5.96
N ASP A 43 5.91 1.38 6.83
CA ASP A 43 5.89 0.41 7.94
C ASP A 43 5.89 -1.03 7.43
N ARG A 44 5.26 -1.32 6.28
CA ARG A 44 5.31 -2.65 5.67
C ARG A 44 6.69 -3.02 5.13
N LEU A 45 7.56 -2.03 4.87
CA LEU A 45 8.91 -2.24 4.34
C LEU A 45 9.98 -2.37 5.42
N TYR A 46 9.75 -1.85 6.62
CA TYR A 46 10.77 -1.76 7.67
C TYR A 46 10.30 -2.25 9.04
N ASN A 47 9.02 -2.05 9.38
CA ASN A 47 8.47 -2.20 10.73
C ASN A 47 7.16 -3.02 10.77
N PHE A 48 6.98 -4.01 9.88
CA PHE A 48 5.68 -4.65 9.70
C PHE A 48 5.23 -5.45 10.93
N ASN A 49 6.18 -6.08 11.63
CA ASN A 49 5.90 -6.87 12.82
C ASN A 49 6.32 -6.11 14.08
N THR A 50 5.33 -5.67 14.86
CA THR A 50 5.52 -4.95 16.12
C THR A 50 6.08 -5.81 17.25
N THR A 51 6.06 -7.14 17.10
CA THR A 51 6.57 -8.09 18.11
C THR A 51 8.07 -8.32 17.98
N THR A 52 8.60 -8.34 16.75
CA THR A 52 10.06 -8.40 16.48
C THR A 52 10.69 -7.03 16.22
N GLY A 53 9.89 -5.99 15.99
CA GLY A 53 10.35 -4.60 15.81
C GLY A 53 11.19 -4.36 14.56
N ASN A 54 11.39 -5.39 13.73
CA ASN A 54 12.16 -5.36 12.51
C ASN A 54 11.56 -6.41 11.57
N GLY A 55 11.18 -6.01 10.36
CA GLY A 55 10.68 -6.96 9.37
C GLY A 55 9.94 -6.33 8.21
N VAL A 56 10.16 -6.92 7.04
CA VAL A 56 9.37 -6.69 5.84
C VAL A 56 8.09 -7.52 5.92
N ASP A 57 6.99 -6.99 5.42
CA ASP A 57 5.74 -7.73 5.28
C ASP A 57 5.93 -8.96 4.38
N PRO A 58 5.71 -10.19 4.89
CA PRO A 58 5.94 -11.42 4.14
C PRO A 58 4.96 -11.62 2.97
N SER A 59 3.90 -10.83 2.87
CA SER A 59 2.97 -10.83 1.73
C SER A 59 3.49 -10.04 0.52
N ILE A 60 4.57 -9.26 0.67
CA ILE A 60 5.18 -8.54 -0.44
C ILE A 60 6.21 -9.45 -1.12
N ASP A 61 6.22 -9.46 -2.45
CA ASP A 61 7.23 -10.20 -3.22
C ASP A 61 8.65 -9.73 -2.82
N PRO A 62 9.51 -10.63 -2.31
CA PRO A 62 10.89 -10.30 -1.92
C PRO A 62 11.71 -9.67 -3.05
N ALA A 63 11.44 -10.00 -4.31
CA ALA A 63 12.13 -9.42 -5.47
C ALA A 63 11.74 -7.95 -5.71
N PHE A 64 10.57 -7.53 -5.23
CA PHE A 64 10.05 -6.17 -5.38
C PHE A 64 10.51 -5.24 -4.25
N ILE A 65 10.90 -5.79 -3.11
CA ILE A 65 11.35 -5.03 -1.94
C ILE A 65 12.51 -4.05 -2.23
N PRO A 66 13.58 -4.43 -2.94
CA PRO A 66 14.67 -3.49 -3.24
C PRO A 66 14.18 -2.29 -4.06
N GLN A 67 13.23 -2.49 -4.97
CA GLN A 67 12.65 -1.42 -5.78
C GLN A 67 11.83 -0.46 -4.89
N LEU A 68 10.98 -0.99 -4.00
CA LEU A 68 10.20 -0.19 -3.06
C LEU A 68 11.08 0.58 -2.08
N GLN A 69 12.16 -0.02 -1.58
CA GLN A 69 13.11 0.63 -0.68
C GLN A 69 13.94 1.72 -1.36
N ALA A 70 14.24 1.56 -2.66
CA ALA A 70 14.88 2.61 -3.46
C ALA A 70 13.95 3.81 -3.68
N LEU A 71 12.64 3.56 -3.88
CA LEU A 71 11.62 4.60 -4.03
C LEU A 71 11.28 5.30 -2.70
N CYS A 72 11.28 4.56 -1.59
CA CYS A 72 10.95 5.04 -0.25
C CYS A 72 12.00 4.62 0.78
N PRO A 73 13.15 5.32 0.86
CA PRO A 73 14.21 4.99 1.80
C PRO A 73 13.77 5.09 3.26
N GLN A 74 14.38 4.29 4.15
CA GLN A 74 14.06 4.27 5.58
C GLN A 74 14.18 5.65 6.26
N ASN A 75 15.16 6.47 5.84
CA ASN A 75 15.34 7.83 6.33
C ASN A 75 14.98 8.89 5.26
N GLY A 76 14.18 8.52 4.26
CA GLY A 76 13.67 9.43 3.23
C GLY A 76 12.45 10.23 3.68
N ASP A 77 12.06 11.21 2.86
CA ASP A 77 10.89 12.05 3.09
C ASP A 77 9.60 11.22 3.08
N ALA A 78 8.85 11.28 4.18
CA ALA A 78 7.58 10.58 4.36
C ALA A 78 6.48 11.07 3.39
N SER A 79 6.60 12.32 2.92
CA SER A 79 5.68 12.98 1.99
C SER A 79 6.01 12.72 0.52
N TRP A 80 7.11 12.00 0.24
CA TRP A 80 7.49 11.64 -1.12
C TRP A 80 6.41 10.76 -1.77
N ARG A 81 5.98 11.15 -2.97
CA ARG A 81 4.93 10.46 -3.73
C ARG A 81 5.54 9.45 -4.69
N VAL A 82 5.00 8.24 -4.67
CA VAL A 82 5.34 7.17 -5.61
C VAL A 82 4.09 6.72 -6.34
N ALA A 83 4.27 6.25 -7.57
CA ALA A 83 3.20 5.57 -8.31
C ALA A 83 2.79 4.30 -7.54
N LEU A 84 1.48 4.06 -7.46
CA LEU A 84 0.95 2.82 -6.88
C LEU A 84 1.10 1.62 -7.84
N ASP A 85 1.18 1.89 -9.14
CA ASP A 85 1.49 0.91 -10.18
C ASP A 85 2.84 1.23 -10.81
N THR A 86 3.82 0.33 -10.62
CA THR A 86 5.18 0.47 -11.18
C THR A 86 5.30 -0.03 -12.61
N SER A 87 4.27 -0.70 -13.13
CA SER A 87 4.21 -1.18 -14.52
C SER A 87 3.80 -0.08 -15.50
N THR A 88 3.10 0.94 -15.02
CA THR A 88 2.71 2.12 -15.78
C THR A 88 3.48 3.36 -15.31
N PRO A 89 4.26 4.03 -16.19
CA PRO A 89 5.02 5.20 -15.77
C PRO A 89 4.10 6.43 -15.61
N THR A 90 3.62 6.69 -14.39
CA THR A 90 3.18 8.03 -13.99
C THR A 90 4.37 8.80 -13.39
N PRO A 91 4.56 10.10 -13.66
CA PRO A 91 5.68 10.86 -13.10
C PRO A 91 5.59 10.88 -11.57
N SER A 92 6.57 10.28 -10.88
CA SER A 92 6.76 10.44 -9.45
C SER A 92 7.37 11.82 -9.18
N THR A 93 6.52 12.80 -8.89
CA THR A 93 6.94 14.16 -8.52
C THR A 93 6.50 14.49 -7.09
N PRO A 94 7.32 15.21 -6.32
CA PRO A 94 6.83 15.90 -5.14
C PRO A 94 5.84 16.96 -5.64
N LEU A 95 4.59 16.90 -5.18
CA LEU A 95 3.67 18.01 -5.39
C LEU A 95 4.20 19.16 -4.51
N SER A 96 4.81 20.15 -5.16
CA SER A 96 5.25 21.38 -4.51
C SER A 96 4.08 22.25 -4.10
#